data_AF-A0AA40VR94-F1
#
_entry.id   AF-A0AA40VR94-F1
#
_cell.length_a   1.000
_cell.length_b   1.000
_cell.length_c   1.000
_cell.angle_alpha   90.00
_cell.angle_beta   90.00
_cell.angle_gamma   90.00
#
_symmetry.space_group_name_H-M   'P 1'
#
loop_
_entity.id
_entity.type
_entity.pdbx_description
1 polymer ?
#
loop_
_entity_poly.entity_id
_entity_poly.type
_entity_poly.pdbx_seq_one_letter_code
_entity_poly.pdbx_strand_id
1 'polypeptide(L)'
;MSKELNEVKELAKQLTPDEQLQLIAYLTQKLQRCEIKRKPSRNLMEFAGIAPNLMGGMDAQEYVRRIRSGEPLDPEIEEMQPNKQE
;
A
#
# COMPACT_ATOMS: atom_id res chain seq x y z
N MET A 1 -23.34 -14.08 7.38
CA MET A 1 -22.79 -14.55 6.09
C MET A 1 -23.95 -15.13 5.28
N SER A 2 -24.06 -14.79 3.99
CA SER A 2 -25.12 -15.34 3.12
C SER A 2 -24.98 -16.87 3.02
N LYS A 3 -26.11 -17.60 3.05
CA LYS A 3 -26.14 -19.07 2.92
C LYS A 3 -25.51 -19.53 1.59
N GLU A 4 -25.82 -18.81 0.52
CA GLU A 4 -25.33 -19.06 -0.84
C GLU A 4 -23.79 -18.99 -0.92
N LEU A 5 -23.16 -18.06 -0.18
CA LEU A 5 -21.71 -17.93 -0.18
C LEU A 5 -21.03 -19.14 0.49
N ASN A 6 -21.64 -19.69 1.52
CA ASN A 6 -21.09 -20.86 2.21
C ASN A 6 -21.22 -22.11 1.33
N GLU A 7 -22.32 -22.26 0.60
CA GLU A 7 -22.51 -23.36 -0.36
C GLU A 7 -21.47 -23.31 -1.48
N VAL A 8 -21.23 -22.13 -2.05
CA VAL A 8 -20.19 -21.95 -3.09
C VAL A 8 -18.80 -22.29 -2.55
N LYS A 9 -18.51 -22.00 -1.28
CA LYS A 9 -17.23 -22.36 -0.65
C LYS A 9 -17.07 -23.87 -0.49
N GLU A 10 -18.12 -24.58 -0.09
CA GLU A 10 -18.05 -26.04 0.01
C GLU A 10 -17.90 -26.70 -1.36
N LEU A 11 -18.58 -26.17 -2.39
CA LEU A 11 -18.41 -26.62 -3.78
C LEU A 11 -16.99 -26.31 -4.30
N ALA A 12 -16.45 -25.14 -4.00
CA ALA A 12 -15.08 -24.75 -4.37
C ALA A 12 -14.01 -25.72 -3.86
N LYS A 13 -14.21 -26.32 -2.67
CA LYS A 13 -13.26 -27.30 -2.11
C LYS A 13 -13.25 -28.63 -2.85
N GLN A 14 -14.32 -28.98 -3.56
CA GLN A 14 -14.40 -30.23 -4.33
C GLN A 14 -13.75 -30.13 -5.71
N LEU A 15 -13.51 -28.92 -6.18
CA LEU A 15 -12.85 -28.63 -7.45
C LEU A 15 -11.34 -28.85 -7.36
N THR A 16 -10.74 -29.24 -8.49
CA THR A 16 -9.28 -29.31 -8.62
C THR A 16 -8.65 -27.91 -8.57
N PRO A 17 -7.35 -27.79 -8.27
CA PRO A 17 -6.68 -26.48 -8.24
C PRO A 17 -6.84 -25.67 -9.54
N ASP A 18 -6.79 -26.33 -10.70
CA ASP A 18 -6.97 -25.66 -12.00
C ASP A 18 -8.38 -25.11 -12.18
N GLU A 19 -9.40 -25.87 -11.78
CA GLU A 19 -10.79 -25.42 -11.85
C GLU A 19 -11.10 -24.32 -10.83
N GLN A 20 -10.46 -24.34 -9.66
CA GLN A 20 -10.51 -23.24 -8.70
C GLN A 20 -9.94 -21.94 -9.30
N LEU A 21 -8.82 -22.02 -10.02
CA LEU A 21 -8.24 -20.87 -10.71
C LEU A 21 -9.18 -20.34 -11.81
N GLN A 22 -9.83 -21.23 -12.58
CA GLN A 22 -10.84 -20.83 -13.56
C GLN A 22 -12.04 -20.14 -12.92
N LEU A 23 -12.52 -20.64 -11.78
CA LEU A 23 -13.60 -20.03 -11.01
C LEU A 23 -13.21 -18.62 -10.53
N ILE A 24 -11.99 -18.45 -10.02
CA ILE A 24 -11.45 -17.13 -9.64
C ILE A 24 -11.40 -16.19 -10.84
N ALA A 25 -10.93 -16.65 -11.99
CA ALA A 25 -10.86 -15.84 -13.22
C ALA A 25 -12.25 -15.39 -13.68
N TYR A 26 -13.24 -16.29 -13.65
CA TYR A 26 -14.62 -15.98 -13.99
C TYR A 26 -15.22 -14.92 -13.05
N LEU A 27 -15.04 -15.09 -11.74
CA LEU A 27 -15.56 -14.15 -10.75
C LEU A 27 -14.90 -12.78 -10.85
N THR A 28 -13.58 -12.73 -11.04
CA THR A 28 -12.85 -11.47 -11.21
C THR A 28 -13.26 -10.75 -12.49
N GLN A 29 -13.44 -11.45 -13.61
CA GLN A 29 -13.94 -10.85 -14.85
C GLN A 29 -15.36 -10.28 -14.70
N LYS A 30 -16.25 -11.02 -14.00
CA LYS A 30 -17.61 -10.54 -13.71
C LYS A 30 -17.59 -9.27 -12.86
N LEU A 31 -16.75 -9.23 -11.83
CA LEU A 31 -16.60 -8.08 -10.93
C LEU A 31 -15.91 -6.88 -11.60
N GLN A 32 -15.07 -7.10 -12.61
CA GLN A 32 -14.50 -6.01 -13.41
C GLN A 32 -15.56 -5.32 -14.30
N ARG A 33 -16.54 -6.08 -14.78
CA ARG A 33 -17.64 -5.57 -15.63
C ARG A 33 -18.75 -4.92 -14.82
N CYS A 34 -19.03 -5.45 -13.63
CA CYS A 34 -19.82 -4.72 -12.65
C CYS A 34 -19.02 -3.46 -12.30
N GLU A 35 -19.61 -2.29 -12.51
CA GLU A 35 -19.07 -0.99 -12.14
C GLU A 35 -18.88 -0.91 -10.62
N ILE A 36 -17.91 -1.64 -10.07
CA ILE A 36 -17.24 -1.22 -8.85
C ILE A 36 -16.67 0.12 -9.27
N LYS A 37 -17.40 1.20 -8.95
CA LYS A 37 -17.00 2.58 -9.22
C LYS A 37 -15.56 2.66 -8.79
N ARG A 38 -14.63 2.56 -9.75
CA ARG A 38 -13.22 2.66 -9.45
C ARG A 38 -13.12 4.02 -8.81
N LYS A 39 -12.73 4.05 -7.54
CA LYS A 39 -12.44 5.30 -6.86
C LYS A 39 -11.56 6.07 -7.84
N PRO A 40 -11.93 7.30 -8.24
CA PRO A 40 -11.21 8.01 -9.29
C PRO A 40 -9.73 7.92 -8.94
N SER A 41 -8.90 7.56 -9.93
CA SER A 41 -7.45 7.56 -9.75
C SER A 41 -7.10 8.93 -9.17
N ARG A 42 -6.71 8.97 -7.90
CA ARG A 42 -6.42 10.22 -7.20
C ARG A 42 -5.46 11.01 -8.07
N ASN A 43 -5.79 12.28 -8.32
CA ASN A 43 -4.93 13.11 -9.12
C ASN A 43 -3.63 13.28 -8.34
N LEU A 44 -2.49 12.93 -8.93
CA LEU A 44 -1.17 13.10 -8.28
C LEU A 44 -0.94 14.56 -7.84
N MET A 45 -1.60 15.51 -8.51
CA MET A 45 -1.59 16.91 -8.14
C MET A 45 -2.29 17.21 -6.80
N GLU A 46 -3.13 16.31 -6.27
CA GLU A 46 -3.66 16.40 -4.90
C GLU A 46 -2.53 16.37 -3.86
N PHE A 47 -1.37 15.82 -4.20
CA PHE A 47 -0.19 15.79 -3.32
C PHE A 47 0.72 17.02 -3.49
N ALA A 48 0.46 17.89 -4.46
CA ALA A 48 1.23 19.11 -4.65
C ALA A 48 0.99 20.06 -3.45
N GLY A 49 2.06 20.41 -2.73
CA GLY A 49 1.96 21.25 -1.53
C GLY A 49 1.58 20.52 -0.24
N ILE A 50 1.50 19.18 -0.24
CA ILE A 50 1.37 18.40 1.01
C ILE A 50 2.70 18.35 1.78
N ALA A 51 3.83 18.53 1.09
CA ALA A 51 5.16 18.40 1.68
C ALA A 51 5.98 19.70 1.87
N PRO A 52 5.42 20.90 2.16
CA PRO A 52 6.27 22.00 2.61
C PRO A 52 6.81 21.76 4.03
N ASN A 53 6.11 20.97 4.86
CA ASN A 53 6.44 20.79 6.28
C ASN A 53 6.78 19.35 6.70
N LEU A 54 6.70 18.35 5.81
CA LEU A 54 6.99 16.97 6.17
C LEU A 54 8.49 16.74 6.45
N MET A 55 9.36 17.55 5.82
CA MET A 55 10.80 17.60 6.04
C MET A 55 11.21 18.88 6.77
N GLY A 56 10.34 19.43 7.63
CA GLY A 56 10.63 20.64 8.41
C GLY A 56 10.99 21.89 7.59
N GLY A 57 10.61 21.97 6.32
CA GLY A 57 11.02 23.05 5.42
C GLY A 57 12.43 22.90 4.82
N MET A 58 13.04 21.71 4.87
CA MET A 58 14.32 21.41 4.24
C MET A 58 14.23 21.61 2.71
N ASP A 59 15.16 22.39 2.17
CA ASP A 59 15.29 22.60 0.73
C ASP A 59 15.59 21.27 0.00
N ALA A 60 15.02 21.10 -1.19
CA ALA A 60 15.14 19.86 -1.96
C ALA A 60 16.60 19.54 -2.35
N GLN A 61 17.45 20.54 -2.57
CA GLN A 61 18.87 20.33 -2.87
C GLN A 61 19.66 19.94 -1.63
N GLU A 62 19.30 20.52 -0.49
CA GLU A 62 19.91 20.19 0.80
C GLU A 62 19.61 18.74 1.20
N TYR A 63 18.37 18.28 0.99
CA TYR A 63 18.01 16.87 1.16
C TYR A 63 18.90 15.93 0.33
N VAL A 64 19.04 16.22 -0.97
CA VAL A 64 19.84 15.40 -1.89
C VAL A 64 21.31 15.40 -1.49
N ARG A 65 21.82 16.54 -1.02
CA ARG A 65 23.20 16.67 -0.53
C ARG A 65 23.44 15.76 0.67
N ARG A 66 22.58 15.83 1.70
CA ARG A 66 22.71 15.04 2.94
C ARG A 66 22.63 13.55 2.68
N ILE A 67 21.70 13.12 1.83
CA ILE A 67 21.61 11.72 1.39
C ILE A 67 22.89 11.25 0.70
N ARG A 68 23.52 12.11 -0.12
CA ARG A 68 24.78 11.78 -0.81
C ARG A 68 26.00 11.80 0.11
N SER A 69 26.04 12.69 1.09
CA SER A 69 27.12 12.76 2.08
C SER A 69 26.97 11.73 3.20
N GLY A 70 25.79 11.12 3.35
CA GLY A 70 25.48 10.20 4.46
C GLY A 70 25.15 10.93 5.77
N GLU A 71 24.84 12.23 5.70
CA GLU A 71 24.42 13.03 6.85
C GLU A 71 22.97 12.70 7.25
N PRO A 72 22.66 12.63 8.56
CA PRO A 72 21.31 12.40 9.03
C PRO A 72 20.39 13.56 8.67
N LEU A 73 19.16 13.22 8.28
CA LEU A 73 18.16 14.18 7.83
C LEU A 73 17.50 14.93 8.98
N ASP A 74 17.46 14.33 10.17
CA ASP A 74 16.83 14.90 11.36
C ASP A 74 17.86 15.02 12.50
N PRO A 75 18.04 16.21 13.11
CA PRO A 75 18.95 16.38 14.25
C PRO A 75 18.44 15.71 15.54
N GLU A 76 17.15 15.33 15.62
CA GLU A 76 16.55 14.73 16.84
C GLU A 76 16.80 13.21 16.96
N ILE A 77 17.39 12.54 15.96
CA ILE A 77 17.62 11.09 16.00
C ILE A 77 18.88 10.72 16.82
N GLU A 78 19.73 11.68 17.19
CA GLU A 78 20.96 11.41 17.96
C GLU A 78 20.71 11.01 19.43
N GLU A 79 19.54 11.27 20.02
CA GLU A 79 19.31 11.01 21.46
C GLU A 79 18.64 9.67 21.78
N MET A 80 18.24 8.85 20.79
CA MET A 80 17.71 7.51 21.04
C MET A 80 18.74 6.41 20.79
N GLN A 81 19.95 6.55 21.33
CA GLN A 81 20.81 5.39 21.59
C GLN A 81 20.20 4.61 22.77
N PRO A 82 19.79 3.33 22.60
CA PRO A 82 19.39 2.52 23.73
C PRO A 82 20.64 2.24 24.56
N ASN A 83 20.65 2.69 25.82
CA ASN A 83 21.57 2.17 26.83
C ASN A 83 21.54 0.65 26.76
N LYS A 84 22.63 0.05 26.26
CA LYS A 84 22.90 -1.37 26.43
C LYS A 84 23.04 -1.62 27.93
N GLN A 85 22.24 -2.55 28.42
CA GLN A 85 22.35 -3.14 29.75
C GLN A 85 23.73 -3.78 29.91
N GLU A 86 24.40 -3.47 31.02
CA GLU A 86 25.11 -4.42 31.89
C GLU A 86 25.05 -3.90 33.33
#